data_AF-A0A926I0C3-F1
#
_entry.id   AF-A0A926I0C3-F1
#
_cell.length_a   1.000
_cell.length_b   1.000
_cell.length_c   1.000
_cell.angle_alpha   90.00
_cell.angle_beta   90.00
_cell.angle_gamma   90.00
#
_symmetry.space_group_name_H-M   'P 1'
#
loop_
_entity.id
_entity.type
_entity.pdbx_description
1 polymer ?
#
loop_
_entity_poly.entity_id
_entity_poly.type
_entity_poly.pdbx_seq_one_letter_code
_entity_poly.pdbx_strand_id
1 'polypeptide(L)' 'MATEFKRFTITIPQDVKLDLDVAKEQIYKKDTQSQMMRDLIARGLDALKTEKEAKGNSQGKIA' A
#
# COMPACT_ATOMS: atom_id res chain seq x y z
N MET A 1 -10.46 8.19 20.52
CA MET A 1 -10.65 9.02 19.31
C MET A 1 -11.30 8.15 18.26
N ALA A 2 -12.44 8.57 17.68
CA ALA A 2 -13.13 7.77 16.67
C ALA A 2 -12.29 7.75 15.39
N THR A 3 -11.71 6.61 15.05
CA THR A 3 -11.04 6.42 13.77
C THR A 3 -12.09 6.50 12.66
N GLU A 4 -12.03 7.54 11.83
CA GLU A 4 -12.94 7.66 10.69
C GLU A 4 -12.61 6.58 9.65
N PHE A 5 -13.56 5.69 9.40
CA PHE A 5 -13.44 4.67 8.35
C PHE A 5 -14.13 5.15 7.08
N LYS A 6 -13.41 5.19 5.97
CA LYS A 6 -13.97 5.40 4.62
C LYS A 6 -14.10 4.07 3.91
N ARG A 7 -15.28 3.79 3.35
CA ARG A 7 -15.54 2.61 2.52
C ARG A 7 -15.38 2.98 1.05
N PHE A 8 -14.64 2.15 0.31
CA PHE A 8 -14.45 2.30 -1.13
C PHE A 8 -14.60 0.94 -1.80
N THR A 9 -15.14 0.96 -3.01
CA THR A 9 -15.21 -0.19 -3.91
C THR A 9 -14.23 0.05 -5.04
N ILE A 10 -13.33 -0.88 -5.28
CA ILE A 10 -12.35 -0.82 -6.36
C ILE A 10 -12.52 -2.05 -7.25
N THR A 11 -12.38 -1.86 -8.55
CA THR A 11 -12.25 -2.98 -9.49
C THR A 11 -10.77 -3.20 -9.71
N ILE A 12 -10.32 -4.43 -9.50
CA ILE A 12 -8.93 -4.83 -9.75
C ILE A 12 -8.88 -5.89 -10.85
N PRO A 13 -7.84 -5.88 -11.69
CA PRO A 13 -7.56 -6.96 -12.63
C PRO A 13 -7.44 -8.33 -11.92
N GLN A 14 -7.75 -9.41 -12.65
CA GLN A 14 -7.78 -10.76 -12.07
C GLN A 14 -6.38 -11.29 -11.68
N ASP A 15 -5.37 -10.91 -12.45
CA ASP A 15 -3.95 -11.16 -12.17
C ASP A 15 -3.54 -10.56 -10.83
N VAL A 16 -3.87 -9.28 -10.59
CA VAL A 16 -3.60 -8.63 -9.30
C VAL A 16 -4.35 -9.31 -8.15
N LYS A 17 -5.57 -9.78 -8.39
CA LYS A 17 -6.33 -10.53 -7.39
C LYS A 17 -5.64 -11.85 -7.01
N LEU A 18 -5.11 -12.59 -7.98
CA LEU A 18 -4.37 -13.83 -7.74
C LEU A 18 -3.14 -13.58 -6.86
N ASP A 19 -2.38 -12.53 -7.16
CA ASP A 19 -1.22 -12.15 -6.36
C ASP A 19 -1.61 -11.78 -4.92
N LEU A 20 -2.75 -11.09 -4.74
CA LEU A 20 -3.29 -10.76 -3.42
C LEU A 20 -3.73 -11.99 -2.63
N ASP A 21 -4.36 -12.97 -3.29
CA ASP A 21 -4.79 -14.21 -2.64
C ASP A 21 -3.56 -15.03 -2.18
N VAL A 22 -2.51 -15.11 -3.01
CA VAL A 22 -1.24 -15.75 -2.66
C VAL A 22 -0.54 -15.03 -1.50
N ALA A 23 -0.48 -13.70 -1.54
CA ALA A 23 0.09 -12.90 -0.46
C ALA A 23 -0.69 -13.09 0.85
N LYS A 24 -2.01 -13.24 0.76
CA LYS A 24 -2.86 -13.49 1.91
C LYS A 24 -2.54 -14.82 2.58
N GLU A 25 -2.37 -15.89 1.81
CA GLU A 25 -2.05 -17.21 2.37
C GLU A 25 -0.66 -17.27 2.99
N GLN A 26 0.31 -16.60 2.38
CA GLN A 26 1.71 -16.66 2.81
C GLN A 26 2.02 -15.72 3.99
N ILE A 27 1.48 -14.49 3.97
CA ILE A 27 1.90 -13.42 4.88
C ILE A 27 0.78 -13.05 5.86
N TYR A 28 -0.48 -13.07 5.41
CA TYR A 28 -1.63 -12.57 6.16
C TYR A 28 -2.59 -13.68 6.61
N LYS A 29 -2.08 -14.89 6.86
CA LYS A 29 -2.87 -16.11 7.11
C LYS A 29 -3.92 -15.98 8.23
N LYS A 30 -3.76 -15.02 9.15
CA LYS A 30 -4.68 -14.74 10.26
C LYS A 30 -5.47 -13.43 10.13
N ASP A 31 -5.23 -12.65 9.09
CA ASP A 31 -5.84 -11.33 8.92
C ASP A 31 -7.00 -11.34 7.92
N THR A 32 -7.94 -10.42 8.13
CA THR A 32 -9.01 -10.16 7.16
C THR A 32 -8.46 -9.49 5.90
N GLN A 33 -9.13 -9.69 4.77
CA GLN A 33 -8.76 -9.03 3.51
C GLN A 33 -8.69 -7.51 3.68
N SER A 34 -9.59 -6.91 4.45
CA SER A 34 -9.57 -5.47 4.75
C SER A 34 -8.34 -5.04 5.56
N GLN A 35 -7.82 -5.87 6.47
CA GLN A 35 -6.58 -5.58 7.19
C GLN A 35 -5.37 -5.66 6.25
N MET A 36 -5.28 -6.71 5.43
CA MET A 36 -4.25 -6.85 4.41
C MET A 36 -4.25 -5.64 3.46
N MET A 37 -5.42 -5.25 2.93
CA MET A 37 -5.50 -4.10 2.02
C MET A 37 -5.07 -2.80 2.70
N ARG A 38 -5.42 -2.57 3.97
CA ARG A 38 -4.94 -1.39 4.71
C ARG A 38 -3.42 -1.39 4.86
N ASP A 39 -2.84 -2.52 5.19
CA ASP A 39 -1.40 -2.66 5.38
C ASP A 39 -0.63 -2.48 4.06
N LEU A 40 -1.11 -3.09 2.97
CA LEU A 40 -0.53 -2.91 1.63
C LEU A 40 -0.61 -1.46 1.16
N ILE A 41 -1.74 -0.77 1.39
CA ILE A 41 -1.88 0.65 1.09
C ILE A 41 -0.90 1.48 1.92
N ALA A 42 -0.78 1.20 3.22
CA ALA A 42 0.14 1.92 4.10
C ALA A 42 1.60 1.75 3.66
N ARG A 43 2.03 0.52 3.37
CA ARG A 43 3.38 0.21 2.87
C ARG A 43 3.67 0.88 1.53
N GLY A 44 2.70 0.84 0.61
CA GLY A 44 2.84 1.52 -0.68
C GLY A 44 2.96 3.04 -0.55
N LEU A 45 2.17 3.66 0.34
CA LEU A 45 2.26 5.10 0.62
C LEU A 45 3.58 5.48 1.28
N ASP A 46 4.11 4.64 2.16
CA ASP A 46 5.40 4.87 2.82
C ASP A 46 6.56 4.78 1.81
N ALA A 47 6.56 3.73 0.98
CA ALA A 47 7.54 3.58 -0.09
C ALA A 47 7.55 4.81 -1.04
N LEU A 48 6.38 5.31 -1.42
CA LEU A 48 6.27 6.52 -2.26
C LEU A 48 6.81 7.79 -1.56
N LYS A 49 6.64 7.93 -0.25
CA LYS A 49 7.23 9.03 0.52
C LYS A 49 8.74 8.93 0.52
N THR A 50 9.28 7.74 0.81
CA THR A 50 10.73 7.49 0.80
C THR A 50 11.33 7.75 -0.57
N GLU A 51 10.67 7.32 -1.65
CA GLU A 51 11.10 7.61 -3.02
C GLU A 51 11.12 9.11 -3.33
N LYS A 52 10.11 9.84 -2.85
CA LYS A 52 10.02 11.30 -3.03
C LYS A 52 11.11 12.02 -2.25
N GLU A 53 11.41 11.59 -1.03
CA GLU A 53 12.51 12.13 -0.21
C GLU A 53 13.87 11.82 -0.83
N ALA A 54 14.06 10.61 -1.36
CA ALA A 54 15.26 10.23 -2.08
C ALA A 54 15.47 11.04 -3.38
N LYS A 55 14.39 11.33 -4.12
CA LYS A 55 14.44 12.16 -5.35
C LYS A 55 14.52 13.66 -5.04
N GLY A 56 14.03 14.11 -3.89
CA GLY A 56 14.11 15.50 -3.42
C GLY A 56 15.51 15.97 -3.03
N ASN A 57 16.44 15.04 -2.75
CA ASN A 57 17.83 15.37 -2.40
C ASN A 57 18.77 15.54 -3.62
N SER A 58 18.24 15.46 -4.86
CA SER A 58 19.03 15.58 -6.11
C SER A 58 18.62 16.74 -7.02
N GLN A 59 17.65 17.58 -6.63
CA GLN A 59 17.23 18.76 -7.43
C GLN A 59 17.46 20.10 -6.72
N GLY A 60 18.57 20.23 -6.00
CA GLY A 60 18.89 21.43 -5.23
C GLY A 60 20.37 21.77 -5.08
N LYS A 61 21.20 21.52 -6.10
CA LYS A 61 22.48 22.25 -6.30
C LYS A 61 22.74 22.37 -7.79
N ILE A 62 22.26 23.46 -8.38
CA ILE A 62 22.84 24.03 -9.59
C ILE A 62 23.14 25.48 -9.23
N ALA A 63 24.45 25.77 -9.24
CA ALA A 63 25.17 27.05 -9.27
C ALA A 63 24.51 28.28 -8.64
#